data_AF-A0A1C4ZD67-F1
#
_entry.id   AF-A0A1C4ZD67-F1
#
_cell.length_a   1.000
_cell.length_b   1.000
_cell.length_c   1.000
_cell.angle_alpha   90.00
_cell.angle_beta   90.00
_cell.angle_gamma   90.00
#
_symmetry.space_group_name_H-M   'P 1'
#
loop_
_entity.id
_entity.type
_entity.pdbx_description
1 polymer ?
#
loop_
_entity_poly.entity_id
_entity_poly.type
_entity_poly.pdbx_seq_one_letter_code
_entity_poly.pdbx_strand_id
1 'polypeptide(L)'
;MTAAPVVVCPDCDGMTFTLEPCRCTTYGDRFLADADVLGPPREAYRSCEQCRGAGHVAYPCYRCGRRGRRRAQLVVSVANLDTGAVASQQVVPGSLHPHRDPAGRWVVDLASRVRDLAATVGAVVAEADAPSLWLTNEWRPDLPAMRRHELEAQAILRADHAAWRLVLGRSTVAPTVDPAARLARLCALADLLLLDLVVEARRHGAGFGWTVRYEVPGSPVPSGLPGGYRDLPEVLASTSATAALTGLAERGLAAAARLLRPDSPRPPADPEVDVDQLERRVLADCIDATNGDELPGAQALWRNGRWWHTTLRPGEPVETFAEQPTGQVLRRVDVPVTRGYAPPDPPWLGEPVAGRPCPDCRPPSRLRACDCRLGGRPADPDCPHCCGAGLRPSALPCFTCSGNHRLHQTVSVTVTDLRRHAGDPLLTDGVRWSVQVQPLAAPVRPDDVPHRPSLAAALAWCIECLTDAVAAAAPTDPTAPIPVPRSGPRDVVDPEPELWRLAARHAGQVVTVRFTRAGCTVHRHDEDGVRLLAEALDLRELG
;
A
#
# COMPACT_ATOMS: atom_id res chain seq x y z
N MET A 1 23.43 22.55 -23.24
CA MET A 1 22.28 22.33 -22.35
C MET A 1 21.88 23.67 -21.75
N THR A 2 20.77 24.25 -22.17
CA THR A 2 20.18 25.43 -21.52
C THR A 2 19.69 25.01 -20.13
N ALA A 3 20.05 25.76 -19.09
CA ALA A 3 19.58 25.50 -17.73
C ALA A 3 18.04 25.57 -17.70
N ALA A 4 17.39 24.54 -17.17
CA ALA A 4 15.94 24.54 -17.03
C ALA A 4 15.50 25.73 -16.15
N PRO A 5 14.43 26.45 -16.52
CA PRO A 5 14.03 27.65 -15.80
C PRO A 5 13.58 27.32 -14.38
N VAL A 6 14.03 28.14 -13.43
CA VAL A 6 13.53 28.16 -12.06
C VAL A 6 12.39 29.16 -12.00
N VAL A 7 11.20 28.70 -11.62
CA VAL A 7 10.00 29.53 -11.54
C VAL A 7 9.46 29.55 -10.12
N VAL A 8 8.59 30.54 -9.84
CA VAL A 8 7.85 30.61 -8.58
C VAL A 8 7.01 29.35 -8.43
N CYS A 9 7.02 28.76 -7.22
CA CYS A 9 6.26 27.55 -6.94
C CYS A 9 4.76 27.86 -7.08
N PRO A 10 4.05 27.26 -8.04
CA PRO A 10 2.64 27.58 -8.28
C PRO A 10 1.74 27.15 -7.11
N ASP A 11 2.19 26.19 -6.30
CA ASP A 11 1.42 25.66 -5.18
C ASP A 11 1.38 26.60 -3.97
N CYS A 12 2.42 27.43 -3.76
CA CYS A 12 2.50 28.35 -2.63
C CYS A 12 2.70 29.80 -3.03
N ASP A 13 2.69 30.10 -4.33
CA ASP A 13 2.95 31.42 -4.90
C ASP A 13 4.20 32.10 -4.29
N GLY A 14 5.27 31.32 -4.07
CA GLY A 14 6.51 31.82 -3.46
C GLY A 14 6.51 31.95 -1.94
N MET A 15 5.38 31.80 -1.27
CA MET A 15 5.21 32.01 0.19
C MET A 15 5.89 30.97 1.07
N THR A 16 6.40 29.85 0.50
CA THR A 16 7.03 28.72 1.20
C THR A 16 6.12 27.87 2.09
N PHE A 17 4.87 28.28 2.28
CA PHE A 17 3.79 27.55 2.96
C PHE A 17 2.47 27.71 2.19
N THR A 18 1.55 26.78 2.40
CA THR A 18 0.16 26.87 1.92
C THR A 18 -0.77 27.08 3.10
N LEU A 19 -1.81 27.88 2.90
CA LEU A 19 -2.92 27.97 3.85
C LEU A 19 -4.00 27.02 3.36
N GLU A 20 -4.23 25.96 4.12
CA GLU A 20 -5.29 25.00 3.82
C GLU A 20 -6.42 25.19 4.84
N PRO A 21 -7.69 25.03 4.42
CA PRO A 21 -8.79 24.97 5.35
C PRO A 21 -8.52 23.91 6.42
N CYS A 22 -8.65 24.31 7.68
CA CYS A 22 -8.50 23.37 8.78
C CYS A 22 -9.61 22.32 8.67
N ARG A 23 -9.29 21.04 8.93
CA ARG A 23 -10.29 19.95 8.90
C ARG A 23 -11.50 20.24 9.79
N CYS A 24 -11.35 21.07 10.83
CA CYS A 24 -12.47 21.45 11.68
C CYS A 24 -13.59 22.19 10.93
N THR A 25 -13.25 22.90 9.86
CA THR A 25 -14.23 23.61 9.01
C THR A 25 -15.13 22.66 8.23
N THR A 26 -14.68 21.44 7.94
CA THR A 26 -15.53 20.40 7.32
C THR A 26 -16.70 20.03 8.24
N TYR A 27 -16.43 20.02 9.55
CA TYR A 27 -17.37 19.55 10.57
C TYR A 27 -18.17 20.69 11.23
N GLY A 28 -17.64 21.92 11.19
CA GLY A 28 -18.25 23.11 11.76
C GLY A 28 -17.86 23.36 13.22
N ASP A 29 -18.53 24.29 13.89
CA ASP A 29 -18.25 24.69 15.28
C ASP A 29 -18.83 23.74 16.35
N ARG A 30 -18.98 22.46 16.03
CA ARG A 30 -19.52 21.45 16.97
C ARG A 30 -18.40 20.56 17.48
N PHE A 31 -18.41 20.28 18.78
CA PHE A 31 -17.52 19.28 19.38
C PHE A 31 -17.82 17.87 18.85
N LEU A 32 -19.09 17.47 18.84
CA LEU A 32 -19.56 16.22 18.23
C LEU A 32 -20.09 16.51 16.83
N ALA A 33 -19.50 15.91 15.80
CA ALA A 33 -19.90 16.11 14.41
C ALA A 33 -20.13 14.78 13.69
N ASP A 34 -21.12 14.74 12.80
CA ASP A 34 -21.39 13.54 12.00
C ASP A 34 -20.43 13.47 10.80
N ALA A 35 -19.76 12.33 10.64
CA ALA A 35 -18.74 12.10 9.63
C ALA A 35 -19.30 12.07 8.19
N ASP A 36 -20.56 11.66 8.05
CA ASP A 36 -21.19 11.39 6.74
C ASP A 36 -21.77 12.66 6.09
N VAL A 37 -21.73 13.81 6.77
CA VAL A 37 -22.23 15.08 6.26
C VAL A 37 -21.06 15.91 5.72
N LEU A 38 -20.51 15.50 4.58
CA LEU A 38 -19.56 16.33 3.82
C LEU A 38 -20.32 17.47 3.15
N GLY A 39 -20.20 18.67 3.71
CA GLY A 39 -20.79 19.90 3.17
C GLY A 39 -19.73 20.93 2.78
N PRO A 40 -20.13 22.10 2.26
CA PRO A 40 -19.21 23.22 2.08
C PRO A 40 -18.56 23.60 3.43
N PRO A 41 -17.36 24.22 3.41
CA PRO A 41 -16.70 24.67 4.62
C PRO A 41 -17.64 25.48 5.52
N ARG A 42 -17.71 25.10 6.79
CA ARG A 42 -18.51 25.74 7.84
C ARG A 42 -17.63 26.62 8.72
N GLU A 43 -18.26 27.34 9.65
CA GLU A 43 -17.56 28.08 10.71
C GLU A 43 -16.58 27.16 11.44
N ALA A 44 -15.36 27.65 11.69
CA ALA A 44 -14.32 26.87 12.31
C ALA A 44 -14.66 26.54 13.78
N TYR A 45 -14.26 25.36 14.23
CA TYR A 45 -14.38 25.00 15.63
C TYR A 45 -13.55 25.93 16.52
N ARG A 46 -14.21 26.65 17.42
CA ARG A 46 -13.59 27.68 18.26
C ARG A 46 -12.47 27.13 19.14
N SER A 47 -12.62 25.89 19.60
CA SER A 47 -11.63 25.21 20.43
C SER A 47 -10.74 24.26 19.62
N CYS A 48 -10.61 24.49 18.30
CA CYS A 48 -9.79 23.63 17.45
C CYS A 48 -8.32 23.67 17.89
N GLU A 49 -7.76 22.51 18.21
CA GLU A 49 -6.37 22.40 18.69
C GLU A 49 -5.34 22.73 17.58
N GLN A 50 -5.73 22.59 16.31
CA GLN A 50 -4.85 22.88 15.17
C GLN A 50 -4.87 24.36 14.78
N CYS A 51 -6.06 24.92 14.51
CA CYS A 51 -6.19 26.28 13.99
C CYS A 51 -6.57 27.33 15.05
N ARG A 52 -6.88 26.90 16.29
CA ARG A 52 -7.31 27.78 17.39
C ARG A 52 -8.46 28.72 16.99
N GLY A 53 -9.42 28.19 16.24
CA GLY A 53 -10.58 28.94 15.73
C GLY A 53 -10.34 29.77 14.46
N ALA A 54 -9.12 29.83 13.91
CA ALA A 54 -8.82 30.61 12.71
C ALA A 54 -9.37 29.99 11.40
N GLY A 55 -9.74 28.71 11.44
CA GLY A 55 -10.28 27.99 10.28
C GLY A 55 -9.27 27.60 9.21
N HIS A 56 -8.01 28.02 9.33
CA HIS A 56 -6.94 27.65 8.40
C HIS A 56 -5.70 27.20 9.17
N VAL A 57 -4.93 26.30 8.55
CA VAL A 57 -3.63 25.87 9.07
C VAL A 57 -2.58 26.12 8.02
N ALA A 58 -1.45 26.71 8.43
CA ALA A 58 -0.30 26.88 7.57
C ALA A 58 0.49 25.57 7.52
N TYR A 59 0.55 24.95 6.34
CA TYR A 59 1.41 23.80 6.10
C TYR A 59 2.64 24.23 5.33
N PRO A 60 3.85 23.76 5.71
CA PRO A 60 5.02 24.01 4.90
C PRO A 60 4.82 23.46 3.49
N CYS A 61 5.20 24.24 2.46
CA CYS A 61 5.04 23.83 1.09
C CYS A 61 6.03 22.70 0.79
N TYR A 62 5.55 21.46 0.89
CA TYR A 62 6.30 20.25 0.65
C TYR A 62 6.72 20.12 -0.83
N ARG A 63 5.95 20.73 -1.75
CA ARG A 63 6.24 20.74 -3.19
C ARG A 63 7.54 21.45 -3.56
N CYS A 64 7.85 22.56 -2.87
CA CYS A 64 9.11 23.28 -3.07
C CYS A 64 10.11 23.08 -1.93
N GLY A 65 9.82 22.19 -0.97
CA GLY A 65 10.64 22.02 0.23
C GLY A 65 10.86 23.33 0.99
N ARG A 66 9.82 24.18 1.09
CA ARG A 66 9.86 25.52 1.72
C ARG A 66 10.77 26.55 1.03
N ARG A 67 11.09 26.37 -0.26
CA ARG A 67 11.95 27.30 -1.01
C ARG A 67 11.20 28.39 -1.79
N GLY A 68 9.89 28.23 -1.99
CA GLY A 68 9.06 29.15 -2.79
C GLY A 68 9.32 29.11 -4.30
N ARG A 69 10.30 28.31 -4.76
CA ARG A 69 10.68 28.18 -6.17
C ARG A 69 10.92 26.73 -6.53
N ARG A 70 10.65 26.36 -7.79
CA ARG A 70 10.86 25.01 -8.33
C ARG A 70 11.48 25.09 -9.71
N ARG A 71 12.29 24.09 -10.06
CA ARG A 71 12.82 23.93 -11.41
C ARG A 71 11.77 23.26 -12.28
N ALA A 72 11.42 23.88 -13.41
CA ALA A 72 10.49 23.30 -14.37
C ALA A 72 11.19 22.26 -15.26
N GLN A 73 11.44 21.11 -14.66
CA GLN A 73 12.10 19.98 -15.30
C GLN A 73 11.45 18.68 -14.83
N LEU A 74 11.12 17.83 -15.79
CA LEU A 74 10.64 16.47 -15.54
C LEU A 74 11.60 15.50 -16.23
N VAL A 75 12.00 14.43 -15.55
CA VAL A 75 12.73 13.32 -16.19
C VAL A 75 11.79 12.14 -16.31
N VAL A 76 11.57 11.67 -17.53
CA VAL A 76 10.84 10.44 -17.80
C VAL A 76 11.86 9.34 -18.03
N SER A 77 11.74 8.24 -17.30
CA SER A 77 12.61 7.09 -17.37
C SER A 77 11.79 5.84 -17.66
N VAL A 78 12.26 5.00 -18.56
CA VAL A 78 11.73 3.65 -18.77
C VAL A 78 12.78 2.66 -18.30
N ALA A 79 12.36 1.72 -17.45
CA ALA A 79 13.20 0.61 -16.99
C ALA A 79 12.63 -0.71 -17.48
N ASN A 80 13.47 -1.53 -18.10
CA ASN A 80 13.17 -2.92 -18.41
C ASN A 80 13.43 -3.77 -17.17
N LEU A 81 12.37 -4.30 -16.57
CA LEU A 81 12.46 -5.11 -15.36
C LEU A 81 13.24 -6.43 -15.56
N ASP A 82 13.25 -6.96 -16.78
CA ASP A 82 13.88 -8.27 -17.03
C ASP A 82 15.38 -8.14 -17.31
N THR A 83 15.83 -6.99 -17.83
CA THR A 83 17.26 -6.75 -18.17
C THR A 83 17.95 -5.73 -17.28
N GLY A 84 17.19 -4.97 -16.49
CA GLY A 84 17.69 -3.83 -15.71
C GLY A 84 18.12 -2.63 -16.57
N ALA A 85 17.90 -2.66 -17.90
CA ALA A 85 18.23 -1.55 -18.77
C ALA A 85 17.32 -0.33 -18.49
N VAL A 86 17.90 0.87 -18.42
CA VAL A 86 17.17 2.11 -18.14
C VAL A 86 17.56 3.17 -19.15
N ALA A 87 16.54 3.81 -19.75
CA ALA A 87 16.71 4.98 -20.59
C ALA A 87 15.87 6.12 -20.03
N SER A 88 16.43 7.32 -20.04
CA SER A 88 15.79 8.51 -19.48
C SER A 88 15.93 9.71 -20.39
N GLN A 89 14.88 10.53 -20.47
CA GLN A 89 14.87 11.78 -21.21
C GLN A 89 14.39 12.93 -20.34
N GLN A 90 15.04 14.08 -20.48
CA GLN A 90 14.60 15.33 -19.86
C GLN A 90 13.48 15.98 -20.68
N VAL A 91 12.46 16.44 -19.97
CA VAL A 91 11.33 17.21 -20.47
C VAL A 91 11.46 18.61 -19.86
N VAL A 92 11.71 19.59 -20.72
CA VAL A 92 11.89 21.01 -20.35
C VAL A 92 11.01 21.90 -21.23
N PRO A 93 10.67 23.13 -20.78
CA PRO A 93 9.97 24.10 -21.61
C PRO A 93 10.69 24.34 -22.94
N GLY A 94 9.91 24.51 -24.01
CA GLY A 94 10.37 24.67 -25.38
C GLY A 94 10.67 23.36 -26.11
N SER A 95 10.70 22.22 -25.42
CA SER A 95 10.86 20.90 -26.05
C SER A 95 9.53 20.17 -26.32
N LEU A 96 8.42 20.73 -25.85
CA LEU A 96 7.11 20.08 -25.88
C LEU A 96 6.45 20.20 -27.26
N HIS A 97 5.60 19.23 -27.59
CA HIS A 97 4.83 19.19 -28.85
C HIS A 97 3.34 19.13 -28.53
N PRO A 98 2.71 20.27 -28.15
CA PRO A 98 1.33 20.27 -27.69
C PRO A 98 0.35 20.08 -28.85
N HIS A 99 -0.72 19.34 -28.60
CA HIS A 99 -1.85 19.16 -29.51
C HIS A 99 -3.18 19.32 -28.76
N ARG A 100 -4.30 19.30 -29.49
CA ARG A 100 -5.64 19.36 -28.91
C ARG A 100 -6.16 17.96 -28.60
N ASP A 101 -6.63 17.73 -27.36
CA ASP A 101 -7.37 16.52 -27.01
C ASP A 101 -8.79 16.55 -27.62
N PRO A 102 -9.56 15.44 -27.57
CA PRO A 102 -10.95 15.42 -28.07
C PRO A 102 -11.89 16.44 -27.40
N ALA A 103 -11.55 16.92 -26.20
CA ALA A 103 -12.28 17.97 -25.49
C ALA A 103 -11.79 19.40 -25.84
N GLY A 104 -10.88 19.54 -26.80
CA GLY A 104 -10.36 20.83 -27.26
C GLY A 104 -9.37 21.50 -26.29
N ARG A 105 -8.80 20.79 -25.31
CA ARG A 105 -7.76 21.26 -24.39
C ARG A 105 -6.37 21.01 -24.96
N TRP A 106 -5.40 21.85 -24.59
CA TRP A 106 -4.01 21.65 -25.01
C TRP A 106 -3.32 20.62 -24.11
N VAL A 107 -2.82 19.56 -24.70
CA VAL A 107 -2.13 18.46 -24.01
C VAL A 107 -0.80 18.16 -24.68
N VAL A 108 0.17 17.73 -23.88
CA VAL A 108 1.43 17.15 -24.36
C VAL A 108 1.42 15.69 -23.95
N ASP A 109 1.25 14.82 -24.94
CA ASP A 109 1.35 13.39 -24.74
C ASP A 109 2.83 12.97 -24.74
N LEU A 110 3.29 12.37 -23.64
CA LEU A 110 4.66 11.86 -23.54
C LEU A 110 4.75 10.39 -23.97
N ALA A 111 3.67 9.76 -24.44
CA ALA A 111 3.66 8.37 -24.90
C ALA A 111 4.63 8.11 -26.05
N SER A 112 4.81 9.05 -26.97
CA SER A 112 5.85 8.95 -28.01
C SER A 112 7.25 8.83 -27.41
N ARG A 113 7.58 9.71 -26.45
CA ARG A 113 8.85 9.69 -25.73
C ARG A 113 9.02 8.42 -24.89
N VAL A 114 7.96 7.96 -24.23
CA VAL A 114 7.98 6.69 -23.49
C VAL A 114 8.23 5.52 -24.43
N ARG A 115 7.60 5.49 -25.61
CA ARG A 115 7.84 4.45 -26.63
C ARG A 115 9.27 4.47 -27.15
N ASP A 116 9.83 5.66 -27.43
CA ASP A 116 11.22 5.80 -27.86
C ASP A 116 12.20 5.29 -26.78
N LEU A 117 11.95 5.64 -25.51
CA LEU A 117 12.73 5.15 -24.37
C LEU A 117 12.56 3.64 -24.16
N ALA A 118 11.35 3.11 -24.30
CA ALA A 118 11.04 1.69 -24.18
C ALA A 118 11.75 0.87 -25.26
N ALA A 119 11.70 1.34 -26.52
CA ALA A 119 12.44 0.75 -27.63
C ALA A 119 13.96 0.76 -27.37
N THR A 120 14.48 1.83 -26.78
CA THR A 120 15.91 1.95 -26.42
C THR A 120 16.35 0.90 -25.39
N VAL A 121 15.48 0.52 -24.44
CA VAL A 121 15.78 -0.49 -23.41
C VAL A 121 15.24 -1.88 -23.74
N GLY A 122 14.69 -2.07 -24.95
CA GLY A 122 14.04 -3.30 -25.36
C GLY A 122 12.87 -3.71 -24.46
N ALA A 123 12.11 -2.75 -23.93
CA ALA A 123 10.94 -3.00 -23.09
C ALA A 123 9.63 -2.76 -23.84
N VAL A 124 8.63 -3.53 -23.47
CA VAL A 124 7.22 -3.31 -23.76
C VAL A 124 6.59 -2.66 -22.53
N VAL A 125 5.88 -1.57 -22.76
CA VAL A 125 5.24 -0.72 -21.75
C VAL A 125 3.78 -0.54 -22.16
N ALA A 126 2.84 -0.55 -21.20
CA ALA A 126 1.44 -0.27 -21.50
C ALA A 126 1.24 1.23 -21.78
N GLU A 127 0.45 1.56 -22.81
CA GLU A 127 0.21 2.96 -23.21
C GLU A 127 -0.45 3.79 -22.09
N ALA A 128 -1.25 3.15 -21.23
CA ALA A 128 -1.86 3.77 -20.05
C ALA A 128 -0.83 4.27 -19.01
N ASP A 129 0.39 3.75 -19.02
CA ASP A 129 1.45 4.15 -18.09
C ASP A 129 2.21 5.41 -18.56
N ALA A 130 1.91 5.90 -19.77
CA ALA A 130 2.55 7.09 -20.31
C ALA A 130 1.96 8.38 -19.69
N PRO A 131 2.79 9.24 -19.09
CA PRO A 131 2.30 10.48 -18.50
C PRO A 131 1.84 11.49 -19.57
N SER A 132 0.78 12.23 -19.28
CA SER A 132 0.31 13.36 -20.10
C SER A 132 0.44 14.67 -19.33
N LEU A 133 0.88 15.74 -20.00
CA LEU A 133 0.96 17.09 -19.42
C LEU A 133 -0.20 17.95 -19.94
N TRP A 134 -1.00 18.48 -19.04
CA TRP A 134 -2.09 19.39 -19.38
C TRP A 134 -1.60 20.83 -19.37
N LEU A 135 -1.68 21.52 -20.49
CA LEU A 135 -1.35 22.94 -20.57
C LEU A 135 -2.55 23.77 -20.11
N THR A 136 -2.28 24.98 -19.60
CA THR A 136 -3.35 25.91 -19.23
C THR A 136 -4.14 26.34 -20.47
N ASN A 137 -5.39 26.73 -20.26
CA ASN A 137 -6.24 27.26 -21.33
C ASN A 137 -5.70 28.55 -21.97
N GLU A 138 -4.71 29.20 -21.35
CA GLU A 138 -4.02 30.37 -21.89
C GLU A 138 -2.98 30.01 -22.97
N TRP A 139 -2.44 28.78 -22.97
CA TRP A 139 -1.39 28.41 -23.91
C TRP A 139 -1.90 28.44 -25.35
N ARG A 140 -1.16 29.05 -26.27
CA ARG A 140 -1.42 29.03 -27.70
C ARG A 140 -0.11 28.95 -28.48
N PRO A 141 -0.08 28.33 -29.68
CA PRO A 141 1.15 28.18 -30.46
C PRO A 141 1.73 29.52 -30.96
N ASP A 142 0.87 30.54 -31.14
CA ASP A 142 1.20 31.88 -31.62
C ASP A 142 1.71 32.83 -30.52
N LEU A 143 1.66 32.42 -29.25
CA LEU A 143 2.22 33.22 -28.16
C LEU A 143 3.75 33.41 -28.32
N PRO A 144 4.29 34.54 -27.83
CA PRO A 144 5.74 34.74 -27.75
C PRO A 144 6.41 33.57 -27.01
N ALA A 145 7.59 33.14 -27.49
CA ALA A 145 8.29 31.96 -26.98
C ALA A 145 8.48 32.00 -25.46
N MET A 146 8.83 33.17 -24.90
CA MET A 146 8.97 33.37 -23.45
C MET A 146 7.68 33.01 -22.70
N ARG A 147 6.53 33.51 -23.17
CA ARG A 147 5.23 33.24 -22.53
C ARG A 147 4.81 31.79 -22.71
N ARG A 148 5.08 31.17 -23.86
CA ARG A 148 4.85 29.72 -24.05
C ARG A 148 5.68 28.90 -23.07
N HIS A 149 6.97 29.20 -22.95
CA HIS A 149 7.86 28.47 -22.06
C HIS A 149 7.47 28.64 -20.59
N GLU A 150 6.94 29.79 -20.17
CA GLU A 150 6.38 29.98 -18.82
C GLU A 150 5.17 29.08 -18.57
N LEU A 151 4.23 29.02 -19.51
CA LEU A 151 3.03 28.20 -19.38
C LEU A 151 3.35 26.70 -19.44
N GLU A 152 4.32 26.30 -20.27
CA GLU A 152 4.86 24.94 -20.30
C GLU A 152 5.60 24.59 -19.01
N ALA A 153 6.35 25.55 -18.43
CA ALA A 153 7.00 25.38 -17.14
C ALA A 153 6.01 25.12 -16.01
N GLN A 154 4.89 25.87 -15.99
CA GLN A 154 3.80 25.65 -15.04
C GLN A 154 3.15 24.27 -15.24
N ALA A 155 2.93 23.85 -16.48
CA ALA A 155 2.36 22.54 -16.77
C ALA A 155 3.26 21.40 -16.31
N ILE A 156 4.57 21.48 -16.55
CA ILE A 156 5.57 20.52 -16.06
C ILE A 156 5.51 20.41 -14.53
N LEU A 157 5.40 21.54 -13.82
CA LEU A 157 5.35 21.56 -12.36
C LEU A 157 4.05 21.02 -11.75
N ARG A 158 2.94 21.11 -12.49
CA ARG A 158 1.60 20.65 -12.07
C ARG A 158 1.33 19.19 -12.43
N ALA A 159 1.86 18.73 -13.56
CA ALA A 159 1.55 17.41 -14.10
C ALA A 159 2.07 16.26 -13.23
N ASP A 160 3.09 16.51 -12.41
CA ASP A 160 3.31 15.70 -11.23
C ASP A 160 4.09 16.39 -10.12
N HIS A 161 3.84 15.87 -8.94
CA HIS A 161 4.50 16.19 -7.70
C HIS A 161 5.97 15.76 -7.66
N ALA A 162 6.33 14.66 -8.34
CA ALA A 162 7.69 14.18 -8.48
C ALA A 162 8.35 14.73 -9.75
N ALA A 163 9.60 15.21 -9.61
CA ALA A 163 10.38 15.65 -10.76
C ALA A 163 10.88 14.48 -11.64
N TRP A 164 10.67 13.24 -11.19
CA TRP A 164 10.99 11.99 -11.86
C TRP A 164 9.77 11.12 -12.07
N ARG A 165 9.64 10.57 -13.27
CA ARG A 165 8.67 9.55 -13.64
C ARG A 165 9.41 8.30 -14.05
N LEU A 166 9.09 7.20 -13.39
CA LEU A 166 9.55 5.88 -13.76
C LEU A 166 8.39 5.11 -14.35
N VAL A 167 8.57 4.62 -15.57
CA VAL A 167 7.65 3.69 -16.23
C VAL A 167 8.34 2.34 -16.31
N LEU A 168 7.68 1.31 -15.81
CA LEU A 168 8.23 -0.04 -15.77
C LEU A 168 7.71 -0.82 -16.99
N GLY A 169 8.64 -1.39 -17.74
CA GLY A 169 8.33 -2.29 -18.85
C GLY A 169 9.04 -3.63 -18.69
N ARG A 170 8.71 -4.59 -19.55
CA ARG A 170 9.31 -5.93 -19.60
C ARG A 170 9.79 -6.23 -21.01
N SER A 171 10.77 -7.11 -21.18
CA SER A 171 11.30 -7.49 -22.50
C SER A 171 10.26 -8.14 -23.39
N THR A 172 9.27 -8.78 -22.77
CA THR A 172 8.10 -9.33 -23.44
C THR A 172 6.84 -8.77 -22.83
N VAL A 173 5.77 -8.71 -23.62
CA VAL A 173 4.42 -8.42 -23.11
C VAL A 173 4.16 -9.43 -21.98
N ALA A 174 3.76 -8.95 -20.80
CA ALA A 174 3.35 -9.84 -19.74
C ALA A 174 2.25 -10.75 -20.29
N PRO A 175 2.38 -12.08 -20.18
CA PRO A 175 1.39 -12.98 -20.76
C PRO A 175 0.02 -12.60 -20.22
N THR A 176 -0.96 -12.50 -21.11
CA THR A 176 -2.35 -12.27 -20.73
C THR A 176 -2.72 -13.32 -19.68
N VAL A 177 -2.98 -12.87 -18.46
CA VAL A 177 -3.35 -13.77 -17.37
C VAL A 177 -4.74 -14.29 -17.70
N ASP A 178 -4.82 -15.57 -18.04
CA ASP A 178 -6.10 -16.26 -18.15
C ASP A 178 -6.82 -16.21 -16.77
N PRO A 179 -7.98 -15.52 -16.66
CA PRO A 179 -8.73 -15.41 -15.42
C PRO A 179 -9.15 -16.77 -14.87
N ALA A 180 -9.48 -17.74 -15.74
CA ALA A 180 -9.87 -19.08 -15.31
C ALA A 180 -8.69 -19.81 -14.67
N ALA A 181 -7.53 -19.85 -15.33
CA ALA A 181 -6.32 -20.41 -14.73
C ALA A 181 -5.89 -19.68 -13.45
N ARG A 182 -6.13 -18.36 -13.35
CA ARG A 182 -5.85 -17.61 -12.10
C ARG A 182 -6.78 -18.03 -10.98
N LEU A 183 -8.08 -18.09 -11.23
CA LEU A 183 -9.08 -18.52 -10.25
C LEU A 183 -8.79 -19.95 -9.77
N ALA A 184 -8.48 -20.87 -10.69
CA ALA A 184 -8.12 -22.24 -10.35
C ALA A 184 -6.93 -22.31 -9.39
N ARG A 185 -5.85 -21.54 -9.67
CA ARG A 185 -4.69 -21.45 -8.78
C ARG A 185 -5.04 -20.88 -7.41
N LEU A 186 -5.90 -19.86 -7.35
CA LEU A 186 -6.31 -19.27 -6.08
C LEU A 186 -7.17 -20.24 -5.25
N CYS A 187 -8.07 -21.00 -5.89
CA CYS A 187 -8.87 -22.05 -5.26
C CYS A 187 -7.98 -23.17 -4.71
N ALA A 188 -7.04 -23.68 -5.52
CA ALA A 188 -6.09 -24.70 -5.09
C ALA A 188 -5.24 -24.24 -3.90
N LEU A 189 -4.79 -22.97 -3.90
CA LEU A 189 -4.07 -22.39 -2.77
C LEU A 189 -4.96 -22.24 -1.52
N ALA A 190 -6.26 -21.94 -1.67
CA ALA A 190 -7.20 -21.88 -0.55
C ALA A 190 -7.29 -23.24 0.17
N ASP A 191 -7.45 -24.32 -0.61
CA ASP A 191 -7.52 -25.67 -0.07
C ASP A 191 -6.19 -26.11 0.58
N LEU A 192 -5.04 -25.68 0.03
CA LEU A 192 -3.72 -25.93 0.62
C LEU A 192 -3.52 -25.18 1.95
N LEU A 193 -3.98 -23.93 2.04
CA LEU A 193 -3.80 -23.07 3.21
C LEU A 193 -4.90 -23.23 4.26
N LEU A 194 -5.94 -24.03 3.97
CA LEU A 194 -7.13 -24.17 4.81
C LEU A 194 -7.78 -22.80 5.08
N LEU A 195 -7.97 -22.03 4.01
CA LEU A 195 -8.62 -20.71 4.02
C LEU A 195 -9.83 -20.73 3.08
N ASP A 196 -10.76 -19.80 3.31
CA ASP A 196 -11.78 -19.50 2.31
C ASP A 196 -11.19 -18.56 1.26
N LEU A 197 -11.32 -18.89 -0.02
CA LEU A 197 -11.20 -17.89 -1.08
C LEU A 197 -12.58 -17.26 -1.27
N VAL A 198 -12.67 -15.95 -1.02
CA VAL A 198 -13.91 -15.18 -1.14
C VAL A 198 -13.85 -14.32 -2.40
N VAL A 199 -14.83 -14.53 -3.27
CA VAL A 199 -15.18 -13.64 -4.38
C VAL A 199 -16.39 -12.83 -3.96
N GLU A 200 -16.26 -11.52 -3.92
CA GLU A 200 -17.32 -10.62 -3.46
C GLU A 200 -17.66 -9.59 -4.54
N ALA A 201 -18.96 -9.40 -4.77
CA ALA A 201 -19.50 -8.25 -5.49
C ALA A 201 -20.30 -7.40 -4.50
N ARG A 202 -19.94 -6.12 -4.36
CA ARG A 202 -20.63 -5.16 -3.49
C ARG A 202 -21.09 -3.97 -4.31
N ARG A 203 -22.31 -3.49 -4.06
CA ARG A 203 -22.84 -2.33 -4.78
C ARG A 203 -21.97 -1.10 -4.57
N HIS A 204 -21.68 -0.39 -5.65
CA HIS A 204 -20.91 0.83 -5.67
C HIS A 204 -21.44 1.79 -6.74
N GLY A 205 -22.12 2.86 -6.32
CA GLY A 205 -22.82 3.75 -7.24
C GLY A 205 -23.88 3.00 -8.05
N ALA A 206 -23.83 3.11 -9.38
CA ALA A 206 -24.75 2.42 -10.29
C ALA A 206 -24.33 0.98 -10.65
N GLY A 207 -23.20 0.49 -10.14
CA GLY A 207 -22.65 -0.82 -10.49
C GLY A 207 -22.17 -1.61 -9.27
N PHE A 208 -21.23 -2.53 -9.52
CA PHE A 208 -20.61 -3.37 -8.51
C PHE A 208 -19.10 -3.15 -8.47
N GLY A 209 -18.56 -3.15 -7.26
CA GLY A 209 -17.13 -3.28 -7.00
C GLY A 209 -16.79 -4.71 -6.63
N TRP A 210 -15.83 -5.31 -7.34
CA TRP A 210 -15.42 -6.70 -7.15
C TRP A 210 -14.15 -6.82 -6.32
N THR A 211 -14.07 -7.87 -5.49
CA THR A 211 -12.88 -8.17 -4.67
C THR A 211 -12.68 -9.67 -4.56
N VAL A 212 -11.42 -10.12 -4.66
CA VAL A 212 -11.00 -11.51 -4.44
C VAL A 212 -9.98 -11.54 -3.30
N ARG A 213 -10.21 -12.35 -2.27
CA ARG A 213 -9.36 -12.39 -1.07
C ARG A 213 -9.42 -13.71 -0.32
N TYR A 214 -8.44 -13.97 0.53
CA TYR A 214 -8.51 -15.05 1.51
C TYR A 214 -9.07 -14.59 2.85
N GLU A 215 -9.83 -15.46 3.49
CA GLU A 215 -10.36 -15.30 4.85
C GLU A 215 -10.16 -16.56 5.68
N VAL A 216 -9.99 -16.39 7.00
CA VAL A 216 -10.09 -17.50 7.96
C VAL A 216 -11.56 -17.91 8.04
N PRO A 217 -11.92 -19.21 7.98
CA PRO A 217 -13.32 -19.63 8.08
C PRO A 217 -14.02 -19.04 9.31
N GLY A 218 -15.20 -18.45 9.07
CA GLY A 218 -15.98 -17.79 10.12
C GLY A 218 -15.58 -16.34 10.39
N SER A 219 -14.62 -15.78 9.66
CA SER A 219 -14.35 -14.33 9.70
C SER A 219 -15.60 -13.54 9.31
N PRO A 220 -15.89 -12.39 9.96
CA PRO A 220 -16.99 -11.53 9.55
C PRO A 220 -16.72 -10.88 8.18
N VAL A 221 -17.77 -10.40 7.52
CA VAL A 221 -17.61 -9.66 6.26
C VAL A 221 -16.92 -8.32 6.56
N PRO A 222 -15.84 -7.96 5.85
CA PRO A 222 -15.13 -6.70 6.08
C PRO A 222 -16.02 -5.48 5.83
N SER A 223 -15.98 -4.49 6.72
CA SER A 223 -16.68 -3.20 6.60
C SER A 223 -15.99 -2.21 5.65
N GLY A 224 -14.99 -2.67 4.88
CA GLY A 224 -14.22 -1.83 3.95
C GLY A 224 -15.04 -1.37 2.75
N LEU A 225 -14.46 -0.45 1.97
CA LEU A 225 -15.05 -0.04 0.69
C LEU A 225 -15.12 -1.23 -0.28
N PRO A 226 -16.10 -1.24 -1.22
CA PRO A 226 -16.09 -2.15 -2.36
C PRO A 226 -14.73 -2.09 -3.09
N GLY A 227 -14.31 -3.20 -3.69
CA GLY A 227 -13.14 -3.17 -4.57
C GLY A 227 -13.36 -2.26 -5.78
N GLY A 228 -12.26 -1.77 -6.36
CA GLY A 228 -12.31 -0.80 -7.47
C GLY A 228 -12.59 -1.39 -8.85
N TYR A 229 -12.69 -2.72 -8.97
CA TYR A 229 -12.82 -3.43 -10.24
C TYR A 229 -14.28 -3.62 -10.64
N ARG A 230 -14.56 -3.57 -11.94
CA ARG A 230 -15.94 -3.51 -12.50
C ARG A 230 -16.56 -4.88 -12.73
N ASP A 231 -15.72 -5.88 -13.00
CA ASP A 231 -16.14 -7.24 -13.31
C ASP A 231 -15.19 -8.29 -12.71
N LEU A 232 -15.63 -9.56 -12.71
CA LEU A 232 -14.86 -10.66 -12.15
C LEU A 232 -13.56 -10.96 -12.95
N PRO A 233 -13.56 -10.99 -14.29
CA PRO A 233 -12.33 -11.17 -15.06
C PRO A 233 -11.24 -10.12 -14.76
N GLU A 234 -11.61 -8.84 -14.64
CA GLU A 234 -10.69 -7.73 -14.35
C GLU A 234 -10.03 -7.88 -12.98
N VAL A 235 -10.81 -8.20 -11.94
CA VAL A 235 -10.24 -8.41 -10.59
C VAL A 235 -9.34 -9.64 -10.55
N LEU A 236 -9.68 -10.71 -11.26
CA LEU A 236 -8.83 -11.91 -11.32
C LEU A 236 -7.52 -11.63 -12.06
N ALA A 237 -7.55 -10.93 -13.18
CA ALA A 237 -6.33 -10.53 -13.89
C ALA A 237 -5.39 -9.71 -13.00
N SER A 238 -5.95 -8.90 -12.11
CA SER A 238 -5.22 -7.98 -11.23
C SER A 238 -4.81 -8.58 -9.88
N THR A 239 -5.46 -9.66 -9.41
CA THR A 239 -5.24 -10.19 -8.06
C THR A 239 -4.20 -11.31 -8.05
N SER A 240 -3.04 -11.05 -7.45
CA SER A 240 -2.04 -12.08 -7.10
C SER A 240 -2.40 -12.85 -5.84
N ALA A 241 -1.79 -14.02 -5.61
CA ALA A 241 -1.96 -14.77 -4.38
C ALA A 241 -1.56 -13.93 -3.15
N THR A 242 -0.46 -13.18 -3.26
CA THR A 242 -0.01 -12.24 -2.22
C THR A 242 -1.04 -11.13 -1.99
N ALA A 243 -1.57 -10.53 -3.06
CA ALA A 243 -2.59 -9.50 -2.95
C ALA A 243 -3.88 -10.03 -2.27
N ALA A 244 -4.30 -11.25 -2.60
CA ALA A 244 -5.45 -11.90 -1.97
C ALA A 244 -5.22 -12.20 -0.46
N LEU A 245 -3.97 -12.46 -0.06
CA LEU A 245 -3.57 -12.69 1.34
C LEU A 245 -3.40 -11.39 2.13
N THR A 246 -3.22 -10.24 1.48
CA THR A 246 -3.06 -8.94 2.14
C THR A 246 -4.22 -8.68 3.10
N GLY A 247 -3.90 -8.34 4.35
CA GLY A 247 -4.89 -8.05 5.39
C GLY A 247 -5.54 -9.27 6.05
N LEU A 248 -5.06 -10.50 5.78
CA LEU A 248 -5.64 -11.74 6.31
C LEU A 248 -5.64 -11.75 7.85
N ALA A 249 -4.56 -11.30 8.48
CA ALA A 249 -4.42 -11.28 9.93
C ALA A 249 -5.49 -10.38 10.57
N GLU A 250 -5.65 -9.16 10.05
CA GLU A 250 -6.60 -8.16 10.53
C GLU A 250 -8.04 -8.64 10.39
N ARG A 251 -8.39 -9.27 9.26
CA ARG A 251 -9.72 -9.85 9.03
C ARG A 251 -9.99 -11.05 9.93
N GLY A 252 -8.96 -11.86 10.19
CA GLY A 252 -9.05 -13.05 11.03
C GLY A 252 -9.14 -12.77 12.53
N LEU A 253 -8.88 -11.54 13.00
CA LEU A 253 -8.87 -11.20 14.43
C LEU A 253 -10.18 -11.52 15.16
N ALA A 254 -11.32 -11.40 14.46
CA ALA A 254 -12.64 -11.65 15.02
C ALA A 254 -13.10 -13.11 14.83
N ALA A 255 -12.41 -13.91 14.02
CA ALA A 255 -12.71 -15.32 13.87
C ALA A 255 -12.34 -16.08 15.14
N ALA A 256 -13.14 -17.09 15.51
CA ALA A 256 -12.78 -17.94 16.61
C ALA A 256 -11.50 -18.72 16.27
N ALA A 257 -10.51 -18.70 17.17
CA ALA A 257 -9.39 -19.62 17.08
C ALA A 257 -9.91 -21.05 17.30
N ARG A 258 -9.55 -21.99 16.42
CA ARG A 258 -10.00 -23.39 16.47
C ARG A 258 -8.84 -24.33 16.19
N LEU A 259 -8.92 -25.53 16.75
CA LEU A 259 -7.98 -26.61 16.44
C LEU A 259 -8.15 -27.06 14.99
N LEU A 260 -7.09 -27.56 14.37
CA LEU A 260 -7.15 -28.20 13.06
C LEU A 260 -7.15 -29.73 13.23
N ARG A 261 -7.90 -30.44 12.38
CA ARG A 261 -7.95 -31.90 12.31
C ARG A 261 -7.12 -32.37 11.09
N PRO A 262 -5.81 -32.63 11.26
CA PRO A 262 -4.86 -32.82 10.15
C PRO A 262 -5.15 -34.05 9.27
N ASP A 263 -5.84 -35.05 9.81
CA ASP A 263 -6.16 -36.32 9.11
C ASP A 263 -7.38 -36.21 8.18
N SER A 264 -7.93 -35.00 8.00
CA SER A 264 -9.10 -34.81 7.15
C SER A 264 -8.72 -34.93 5.67
N PRO A 265 -9.47 -35.68 4.85
CA PRO A 265 -9.19 -35.82 3.43
C PRO A 265 -9.23 -34.44 2.75
N ARG A 266 -8.17 -34.13 2.00
CA ARG A 266 -8.06 -32.88 1.25
C ARG A 266 -8.75 -33.02 -0.11
N PRO A 267 -9.43 -31.97 -0.61
CA PRO A 267 -9.96 -31.97 -1.97
C PRO A 267 -8.83 -32.11 -3.01
N PRO A 268 -9.10 -32.68 -4.19
CA PRO A 268 -8.13 -32.78 -5.28
C PRO A 268 -7.71 -31.38 -5.79
N ALA A 269 -6.46 -31.31 -6.29
CA ALA A 269 -5.71 -30.07 -6.53
C ALA A 269 -6.09 -29.27 -7.79
N ASP A 270 -7.05 -29.74 -8.60
CA ASP A 270 -7.45 -29.08 -9.84
C ASP A 270 -8.96 -28.75 -9.85
N PRO A 271 -9.34 -27.56 -9.36
CA PRO A 271 -10.73 -27.13 -9.40
C PRO A 271 -11.13 -26.74 -10.83
N GLU A 272 -12.21 -27.35 -11.32
CA GLU A 272 -12.88 -26.89 -12.54
C GLU A 272 -13.58 -25.56 -12.23
N VAL A 273 -13.20 -24.50 -12.95
CA VAL A 273 -13.70 -23.15 -12.72
C VAL A 273 -14.26 -22.55 -14.00
N ASP A 274 -15.49 -22.06 -13.94
CA ASP A 274 -16.13 -21.26 -14.97
C ASP A 274 -16.35 -19.85 -14.41
N VAL A 275 -15.54 -18.90 -14.88
CA VAL A 275 -15.53 -17.51 -14.39
C VAL A 275 -16.85 -16.82 -14.73
N ASP A 276 -17.39 -17.02 -15.94
CA ASP A 276 -18.62 -16.38 -16.39
C ASP A 276 -19.84 -16.91 -15.64
N GLN A 277 -19.88 -18.22 -15.37
CA GLN A 277 -20.91 -18.82 -14.53
C GLN A 277 -20.83 -18.30 -13.09
N LEU A 278 -19.63 -18.24 -12.51
CA LEU A 278 -19.42 -17.73 -11.16
C LEU A 278 -19.87 -16.27 -11.04
N GLU A 279 -19.48 -15.42 -11.99
CA GLU A 279 -19.87 -14.01 -12.05
C GLU A 279 -21.39 -13.85 -12.11
N ARG A 280 -22.05 -14.51 -13.07
CA ARG A 280 -23.52 -14.46 -13.21
C ARG A 280 -24.23 -14.93 -11.95
N ARG A 281 -23.71 -15.96 -11.29
CA ARG A 281 -24.30 -16.51 -10.07
C ARG A 281 -24.19 -15.50 -8.91
N VAL A 282 -23.01 -14.92 -8.70
CA VAL A 282 -22.81 -13.89 -7.66
C VAL A 282 -23.70 -12.66 -7.93
N LEU A 283 -23.81 -12.21 -9.18
CA LEU A 283 -24.70 -11.10 -9.53
C LEU A 283 -26.19 -11.43 -9.32
N ALA A 284 -26.60 -12.67 -9.60
CA ALA A 284 -27.97 -13.11 -9.30
C ALA A 284 -28.25 -13.12 -7.79
N ASP A 285 -27.26 -13.48 -6.97
CA ASP A 285 -27.37 -13.46 -5.51
C ASP A 285 -27.42 -12.03 -4.92
N CYS A 286 -27.17 -10.98 -5.72
CA CYS A 286 -27.35 -9.58 -5.32
C CYS A 286 -28.81 -9.09 -5.37
N ILE A 287 -29.76 -9.98 -5.69
CA ILE A 287 -31.20 -9.73 -5.70
C ILE A 287 -31.84 -10.71 -4.73
N ASP A 288 -32.70 -10.22 -3.83
CA ASP A 288 -33.40 -11.09 -2.89
C ASP A 288 -34.45 -11.93 -3.64
N ALA A 289 -34.30 -13.26 -3.59
CA ALA A 289 -35.17 -14.18 -4.29
C ALA A 289 -36.63 -14.16 -3.81
N THR A 290 -36.90 -13.64 -2.62
CA THR A 290 -38.24 -13.64 -2.00
C THR A 290 -39.09 -12.49 -2.49
N ASN A 291 -38.51 -11.30 -2.61
CA ASN A 291 -39.24 -10.06 -2.89
C ASN A 291 -38.69 -9.27 -4.09
N GLY A 292 -37.55 -9.67 -4.66
CA GLY A 292 -36.91 -9.00 -5.79
C GLY A 292 -36.13 -7.74 -5.41
N ASP A 293 -35.96 -7.46 -4.11
CA ASP A 293 -35.26 -6.26 -3.66
C ASP A 293 -33.76 -6.34 -3.94
N GLU A 294 -33.17 -5.18 -4.20
CA GLU A 294 -31.73 -5.05 -4.37
C GLU A 294 -31.00 -5.22 -3.02
N LEU A 295 -30.06 -6.16 -2.97
CA LEU A 295 -29.22 -6.39 -1.79
C LEU A 295 -27.89 -5.62 -1.89
N PRO A 296 -27.26 -5.27 -0.74
CA PRO A 296 -25.94 -4.62 -0.72
C PRO A 296 -24.83 -5.33 -1.50
N GLY A 297 -24.95 -6.65 -1.71
CA GLY A 297 -24.01 -7.45 -2.49
C GLY A 297 -24.20 -8.95 -2.27
N ALA A 298 -23.21 -9.73 -2.72
CA ALA A 298 -23.16 -11.18 -2.53
C ALA A 298 -21.71 -11.68 -2.49
N GLN A 299 -21.53 -12.91 -1.99
CA GLN A 299 -20.24 -13.59 -1.95
C GLN A 299 -20.37 -15.03 -2.48
N ALA A 300 -19.35 -15.46 -3.20
CA ALA A 300 -19.06 -16.87 -3.42
C ALA A 300 -17.78 -17.24 -2.65
N LEU A 301 -17.86 -18.26 -1.81
CA LEU A 301 -16.75 -18.75 -0.98
C LEU A 301 -16.34 -20.13 -1.47
N TRP A 302 -15.09 -20.27 -1.92
CA TRP A 302 -14.51 -21.57 -2.19
C TRP A 302 -14.02 -22.19 -0.88
N ARG A 303 -14.56 -23.35 -0.52
CA ARG A 303 -14.18 -24.11 0.66
C ARG A 303 -14.37 -25.60 0.41
N ASN A 304 -13.31 -26.38 0.60
CA ASN A 304 -13.29 -27.83 0.43
C ASN A 304 -13.68 -28.28 -0.98
N GLY A 305 -13.06 -27.71 -1.99
CA GLY A 305 -13.32 -28.15 -3.36
C GLY A 305 -14.69 -27.72 -3.94
N ARG A 306 -15.41 -26.80 -3.29
CA ARG A 306 -16.74 -26.34 -3.75
C ARG A 306 -17.02 -24.87 -3.45
N TRP A 307 -17.85 -24.26 -4.29
CA TRP A 307 -18.39 -22.92 -4.10
C TRP A 307 -19.62 -22.92 -3.19
N TRP A 308 -19.63 -21.97 -2.27
CA TRP A 308 -20.75 -21.63 -1.40
C TRP A 308 -21.22 -20.23 -1.68
N HIS A 309 -22.49 -20.08 -2.00
CA HIS A 309 -23.09 -18.80 -2.34
C HIS A 309 -23.85 -18.23 -1.15
N THR A 310 -23.68 -16.94 -0.88
CA THR A 310 -24.44 -16.21 0.13
C THR A 310 -24.71 -14.78 -0.32
N THR A 311 -25.90 -14.29 0.01
CA THR A 311 -26.21 -12.88 -0.13
C THR A 311 -25.57 -12.07 1.00
N LEU A 312 -25.35 -10.78 0.79
CA LEU A 312 -24.96 -9.83 1.83
C LEU A 312 -26.18 -9.01 2.25
N ARG A 313 -26.44 -8.93 3.55
CA ARG A 313 -27.58 -8.23 4.14
C ARG A 313 -27.10 -7.11 5.06
N PRO A 314 -27.82 -5.97 5.12
CA PRO A 314 -27.51 -4.93 6.09
C PRO A 314 -27.70 -5.49 7.51
N GLY A 315 -26.70 -5.28 8.36
CA GLY A 315 -26.73 -5.60 9.78
C GLY A 315 -27.27 -4.44 10.61
N GLU A 316 -27.14 -4.54 11.93
CA GLU A 316 -27.52 -3.46 12.84
C GLU A 316 -26.56 -2.26 12.70
N PRO A 317 -27.07 -1.01 12.61
CA PRO A 317 -26.22 0.18 12.57
C PRO A 317 -25.30 0.25 13.79
N VAL A 318 -24.01 0.46 13.53
CA VAL A 318 -22.98 0.61 14.56
C VAL A 318 -22.51 2.06 14.58
N GLU A 319 -22.66 2.70 15.72
CA GLU A 319 -22.10 4.03 15.94
C GLU A 319 -20.64 3.92 16.40
N THR A 320 -19.76 4.61 15.69
CA THR A 320 -18.35 4.75 16.05
C THR A 320 -18.01 6.21 16.31
N PHE A 321 -17.25 6.45 17.38
CA PHE A 321 -16.77 7.77 17.77
C PHE A 321 -15.25 7.83 17.61
N ALA A 322 -14.75 8.84 16.91
CA ALA A 322 -13.32 9.02 16.65
C ALA A 322 -12.90 10.46 16.92
N GLU A 323 -12.06 10.65 17.94
CA GLU A 323 -11.40 11.92 18.19
C GLU A 323 -10.48 12.31 17.03
N GLN A 324 -10.55 13.57 16.62
CA GLN A 324 -9.72 14.14 15.58
C GLN A 324 -8.59 14.94 16.20
N PRO A 325 -7.47 15.11 15.48
CA PRO A 325 -6.41 16.05 15.87
C PRO A 325 -6.88 17.51 16.06
N THR A 326 -8.10 17.85 15.63
CA THR A 326 -8.73 19.15 15.86
C THR A 326 -9.38 19.28 17.24
N GLY A 327 -9.41 18.22 18.05
CA GLY A 327 -10.14 18.15 19.32
C GLY A 327 -11.64 17.86 19.16
N GLN A 328 -12.14 17.69 17.94
CA GLN A 328 -13.54 17.29 17.69
C GLN A 328 -13.69 15.77 17.72
N VAL A 329 -14.88 15.30 18.08
CA VAL A 329 -15.26 13.89 18.02
C VAL A 329 -16.16 13.68 16.81
N LEU A 330 -15.74 12.80 15.90
CA LEU A 330 -16.58 12.37 14.78
C LEU A 330 -17.44 11.20 15.18
N ARG A 331 -18.75 11.34 15.02
CA ARG A 331 -19.72 10.25 15.05
C ARG A 331 -19.90 9.72 13.63
N ARG A 332 -19.72 8.43 13.44
CA ARG A 332 -19.95 7.73 12.18
C ARG A 332 -20.90 6.59 12.42
N VAL A 333 -21.97 6.52 11.64
CA VAL A 333 -22.97 5.45 11.74
C VAL A 333 -22.77 4.54 10.54
N ASP A 334 -22.09 3.41 10.76
CA ASP A 334 -21.86 2.43 9.72
C ASP A 334 -22.93 1.33 9.81
N VAL A 335 -23.49 0.92 8.67
CA VAL A 335 -24.34 -0.28 8.60
C VAL A 335 -23.45 -1.42 8.10
N PRO A 336 -22.93 -2.29 8.99
CA PRO A 336 -22.10 -3.40 8.57
C PRO A 336 -22.92 -4.35 7.68
N VAL A 337 -22.28 -5.00 6.73
CA VAL A 337 -22.89 -6.08 5.96
C VAL A 337 -22.61 -7.41 6.62
N THR A 338 -23.59 -8.32 6.59
CA THR A 338 -23.48 -9.67 7.13
C THR A 338 -23.88 -10.68 6.07
N ARG A 339 -23.37 -11.92 6.19
CA ARG A 339 -23.80 -13.00 5.29
C ARG A 339 -25.21 -13.42 5.64
N GLY A 340 -26.09 -13.50 4.65
CA GLY A 340 -27.41 -14.09 4.80
C GLY A 340 -27.36 -15.58 5.18
N TYR A 341 -26.28 -16.27 4.76
CA TYR A 341 -26.01 -17.65 5.14
C TYR A 341 -24.50 -17.86 5.38
N ALA A 342 -24.14 -18.48 6.50
CA ALA A 342 -22.76 -18.87 6.77
C ALA A 342 -22.52 -20.28 6.22
N PRO A 343 -21.49 -20.49 5.36
CA PRO A 343 -21.11 -21.84 4.94
C PRO A 343 -20.75 -22.70 6.15
N PRO A 344 -21.13 -23.99 6.15
CA PRO A 344 -20.91 -24.89 7.27
C PRO A 344 -19.42 -25.09 7.53
N ASP A 345 -19.09 -25.38 8.78
CA ASP A 345 -17.72 -25.63 9.20
C ASP A 345 -17.06 -26.71 8.33
N PRO A 346 -15.83 -26.47 7.84
CA PRO A 346 -15.10 -27.49 7.12
C PRO A 346 -14.73 -28.66 8.05
N PRO A 347 -14.59 -29.88 7.52
CA PRO A 347 -14.34 -31.08 8.33
C PRO A 347 -12.99 -31.05 9.05
N TRP A 348 -12.02 -30.30 8.50
CA TRP A 348 -10.71 -30.07 9.10
C TRP A 348 -10.72 -29.04 10.24
N LEU A 349 -11.83 -28.35 10.48
CA LEU A 349 -11.96 -27.38 11.56
C LEU A 349 -12.48 -28.09 12.83
N GLY A 350 -11.64 -28.13 13.85
CA GLY A 350 -11.90 -28.75 15.14
C GLY A 350 -12.58 -27.83 16.15
N GLU A 351 -12.46 -28.16 17.43
CA GLU A 351 -13.12 -27.39 18.50
C GLU A 351 -12.50 -25.99 18.69
N PRO A 352 -13.29 -24.98 19.09
CA PRO A 352 -12.77 -23.68 19.50
C PRO A 352 -11.74 -23.77 20.63
N VAL A 353 -10.66 -22.99 20.49
CA VAL A 353 -9.62 -22.86 21.52
C VAL A 353 -10.19 -22.01 22.65
N ALA A 354 -10.25 -22.58 23.85
CA ALA A 354 -10.68 -21.87 25.05
C ALA A 354 -9.83 -20.61 25.28
N GLY A 355 -10.50 -19.49 25.60
CA GLY A 355 -9.84 -18.22 25.87
C GLY A 355 -10.62 -17.38 26.87
N ARG A 356 -9.91 -16.70 27.75
CA ARG A 356 -10.48 -15.73 28.70
C ARG A 356 -10.55 -14.34 28.05
N PRO A 357 -11.52 -13.48 28.40
CA PRO A 357 -11.53 -12.09 27.93
C PRO A 357 -10.22 -11.37 28.26
N CYS A 358 -9.74 -10.55 27.35
CA CYS A 358 -8.58 -9.69 27.59
C CYS A 358 -8.93 -8.65 28.66
N PRO A 359 -8.20 -8.56 29.79
CA PRO A 359 -8.50 -7.62 30.87
C PRO A 359 -8.33 -6.15 30.44
N ASP A 360 -7.52 -5.92 29.40
CA ASP A 360 -7.19 -4.58 28.89
C ASP A 360 -8.10 -4.12 27.76
N CYS A 361 -9.09 -4.93 27.36
CA CYS A 361 -10.08 -4.56 26.36
C CYS A 361 -11.47 -4.43 26.97
N ARG A 362 -12.26 -3.49 26.44
CA ARG A 362 -13.70 -3.40 26.69
C ARG A 362 -14.50 -3.53 25.39
N PRO A 363 -14.64 -4.74 24.83
CA PRO A 363 -15.51 -4.96 23.67
C PRO A 363 -16.96 -4.60 24.01
N PRO A 364 -17.78 -4.13 23.06
CA PRO A 364 -17.45 -3.89 21.64
C PRO A 364 -16.73 -2.54 21.39
N SER A 365 -16.40 -1.76 22.42
CA SER A 365 -15.76 -0.46 22.26
C SER A 365 -14.27 -0.56 21.90
N ARG A 366 -13.73 0.55 21.37
CA ARG A 366 -12.28 0.74 21.20
C ARG A 366 -11.56 1.17 22.48
N LEU A 367 -12.25 1.16 23.63
CA LEU A 367 -11.63 1.48 24.91
C LEU A 367 -10.67 0.36 25.32
N ARG A 368 -9.49 0.78 25.76
CA ARG A 368 -8.41 -0.07 26.26
C ARG A 368 -7.94 0.42 27.62
N ALA A 369 -7.35 -0.45 28.43
CA ALA A 369 -6.62 -0.02 29.61
C ALA A 369 -5.62 1.08 29.21
N CYS A 370 -5.66 2.20 29.94
CA CYS A 370 -4.71 3.27 29.72
C CYS A 370 -3.32 2.82 30.16
N ASP A 371 -2.28 3.31 29.47
CA ASP A 371 -0.89 2.96 29.78
C ASP A 371 -0.51 3.34 31.23
N CYS A 372 -1.19 4.32 31.84
CA CYS A 372 -0.99 4.68 33.25
C CYS A 372 -1.32 3.54 34.24
N ARG A 373 -2.09 2.54 33.79
CA ARG A 373 -2.43 1.34 34.56
C ARG A 373 -1.51 0.15 34.32
N LEU A 374 -0.52 0.28 33.44
CA LEU A 374 0.44 -0.81 33.18
C LEU A 374 1.11 -1.26 34.49
N GLY A 375 1.27 -2.58 34.64
CA GLY A 375 1.77 -3.18 35.88
C GLY A 375 0.76 -3.23 37.03
N GLY A 376 -0.55 -3.09 36.75
CA GLY A 376 -1.61 -3.22 37.76
C GLY A 376 -1.81 -1.97 38.62
N ARG A 377 -1.26 -0.83 38.21
CA ARG A 377 -1.39 0.44 38.94
C ARG A 377 -2.84 0.95 38.88
N PRO A 378 -3.31 1.66 39.92
CA PRO A 378 -4.55 2.42 39.83
C PRO A 378 -4.43 3.48 38.72
N ALA A 379 -5.58 3.88 38.15
CA ALA A 379 -5.58 4.94 37.15
C ALA A 379 -5.06 6.24 37.77
N ASP A 380 -4.09 6.86 37.13
CA ASP A 380 -3.62 8.19 37.51
C ASP A 380 -4.75 9.21 37.23
N PRO A 381 -5.25 9.92 38.26
CA PRO A 381 -6.34 10.89 38.12
C PRO A 381 -6.00 12.02 37.14
N ASP A 382 -4.72 12.36 37.02
CA ASP A 382 -4.22 13.45 36.18
C ASP A 382 -3.67 12.95 34.84
N CYS A 383 -3.89 11.68 34.50
CA CYS A 383 -3.39 11.10 33.26
C CYS A 383 -3.97 11.82 32.04
N PRO A 384 -3.14 12.42 31.16
CA PRO A 384 -3.62 13.20 30.02
C PRO A 384 -4.30 12.33 28.93
N HIS A 385 -4.20 11.00 29.02
CA HIS A 385 -4.79 10.09 28.04
C HIS A 385 -6.12 9.48 28.46
N CYS A 386 -6.39 9.38 29.77
CA CYS A 386 -7.64 8.80 30.27
C CYS A 386 -8.38 9.66 31.27
N CYS A 387 -7.82 10.80 31.70
CA CYS A 387 -8.41 11.72 32.67
C CYS A 387 -8.94 10.99 33.92
N GLY A 388 -8.12 10.09 34.50
CA GLY A 388 -8.50 9.28 35.66
C GLY A 388 -9.42 8.09 35.39
N ALA A 389 -10.01 7.93 34.20
CA ALA A 389 -10.93 6.82 33.90
C ALA A 389 -10.22 5.46 33.81
N GLY A 390 -8.90 5.45 33.64
CA GLY A 390 -8.13 4.22 33.49
C GLY A 390 -8.36 3.48 32.17
N LEU A 391 -9.15 4.07 31.28
CA LEU A 391 -9.45 3.57 29.94
C LEU A 391 -9.24 4.71 28.94
N ARG A 392 -8.62 4.41 27.80
CA ARG A 392 -8.48 5.36 26.69
C ARG A 392 -8.97 4.74 25.38
N PRO A 393 -9.56 5.52 24.46
CA PRO A 393 -9.73 5.08 23.09
C PRO A 393 -8.36 4.80 22.46
N SER A 394 -8.23 3.70 21.73
CA SER A 394 -7.02 3.42 20.95
C SER A 394 -7.40 2.98 19.54
N ALA A 395 -6.76 3.57 18.54
CA ALA A 395 -6.80 3.10 17.16
C ALA A 395 -5.84 1.92 16.93
N LEU A 396 -4.86 1.72 17.81
CA LEU A 396 -3.90 0.62 17.72
C LEU A 396 -4.44 -0.67 18.36
N PRO A 397 -4.02 -1.85 17.87
CA PRO A 397 -4.32 -3.12 18.51
C PRO A 397 -3.91 -3.13 19.99
N CYS A 398 -4.66 -3.85 20.82
CA CYS A 398 -4.33 -3.98 22.24
C CYS A 398 -3.00 -4.72 22.39
N PHE A 399 -2.04 -4.16 23.13
CA PHE A 399 -0.74 -4.80 23.34
C PHE A 399 -0.85 -6.21 23.95
N THR A 400 -1.82 -6.43 24.83
CA THR A 400 -2.01 -7.68 25.56
C THR A 400 -2.61 -8.80 24.72
N CYS A 401 -3.44 -8.48 23.73
CA CYS A 401 -4.18 -9.49 22.95
C CYS A 401 -4.11 -9.28 21.43
N SER A 402 -3.28 -8.33 20.97
CA SER A 402 -3.17 -7.92 19.56
C SER A 402 -4.51 -7.58 18.89
N GLY A 403 -5.51 -7.18 19.67
CA GLY A 403 -6.83 -6.78 19.16
C GLY A 403 -7.88 -7.90 19.06
N ASN A 404 -7.56 -9.17 19.34
CA ASN A 404 -8.52 -10.28 19.30
C ASN A 404 -9.47 -10.36 20.52
N HIS A 405 -9.28 -9.47 21.51
CA HIS A 405 -10.05 -9.37 22.75
C HIS A 405 -10.03 -10.59 23.68
N ARG A 406 -9.21 -11.61 23.41
CA ARG A 406 -9.14 -12.85 24.18
C ARG A 406 -7.69 -13.27 24.45
N LEU A 407 -7.43 -13.74 25.66
CA LEU A 407 -6.20 -14.42 26.00
C LEU A 407 -6.46 -15.92 25.97
N HIS A 408 -5.85 -16.63 25.03
CA HIS A 408 -5.95 -18.07 24.90
C HIS A 408 -4.95 -18.75 25.86
N GLN A 409 -5.35 -19.85 26.51
CA GLN A 409 -4.57 -20.50 27.58
C GLN A 409 -3.41 -21.38 27.07
N THR A 410 -3.17 -21.43 25.75
CA THR A 410 -2.09 -22.19 25.12
C THR A 410 -1.59 -21.45 23.88
N VAL A 411 -0.27 -21.33 23.74
CA VAL A 411 0.43 -20.94 22.51
C VAL A 411 0.81 -22.20 21.76
N SER A 412 0.48 -22.26 20.47
CA SER A 412 1.04 -23.21 19.51
C SER A 412 1.74 -22.38 18.44
N VAL A 413 3.07 -22.35 18.49
CA VAL A 413 3.91 -21.91 17.37
C VAL A 413 4.21 -23.16 16.53
N THR A 414 3.90 -23.11 15.24
CA THR A 414 4.44 -24.06 14.27
C THR A 414 5.54 -23.37 13.49
N VAL A 415 6.74 -23.95 13.59
CA VAL A 415 8.01 -23.48 13.04
C VAL A 415 8.09 -23.75 11.53
N THR A 416 8.77 -22.84 10.80
CA THR A 416 9.47 -23.15 9.56
C THR A 416 10.95 -22.75 9.74
N ASP A 417 11.80 -23.61 9.19
CA ASP A 417 13.16 -23.97 9.62
C ASP A 417 14.27 -22.89 9.58
N LEU A 418 15.02 -22.82 10.70
CA LEU A 418 16.26 -22.07 10.89
C LEU A 418 17.48 -22.91 11.21
N ARG A 419 18.15 -23.42 10.19
CA ARG A 419 19.19 -24.42 10.41
C ARG A 419 20.46 -23.99 11.19
N ARG A 420 20.59 -22.77 11.78
CA ARG A 420 21.80 -22.41 12.56
C ARG A 420 21.66 -21.59 13.86
N HIS A 421 20.47 -21.21 14.34
CA HIS A 421 20.34 -20.48 15.62
C HIS A 421 19.55 -21.26 16.67
N ALA A 422 20.09 -22.42 17.05
CA ALA A 422 19.49 -23.25 18.10
C ALA A 422 19.69 -22.58 19.47
N GLY A 423 18.70 -21.80 19.95
CA GLY A 423 18.54 -21.54 21.39
C GLY A 423 18.03 -20.18 21.89
N ASP A 424 17.78 -19.17 21.06
CA ASP A 424 17.35 -17.83 21.55
C ASP A 424 15.88 -17.51 21.23
N PRO A 425 14.98 -17.41 22.23
CA PRO A 425 13.54 -17.20 22.05
C PRO A 425 13.11 -15.76 21.71
N LEU A 426 14.04 -14.79 21.58
CA LEU A 426 13.72 -13.38 21.27
C LEU A 426 14.03 -12.95 19.83
N LEU A 427 14.67 -13.80 19.03
CA LEU A 427 15.11 -13.44 17.68
C LEU A 427 14.12 -13.92 16.61
N THR A 428 13.96 -13.10 15.56
CA THR A 428 13.08 -13.44 14.45
C THR A 428 13.73 -14.52 13.63
N ASP A 429 13.03 -15.63 13.51
CA ASP A 429 13.60 -16.77 12.84
C ASP A 429 13.70 -16.54 11.32
N GLY A 430 14.91 -16.56 10.73
CA GLY A 430 15.12 -16.73 9.27
C GLY A 430 16.38 -16.04 8.76
N VAL A 431 16.77 -16.33 7.52
CA VAL A 431 17.48 -15.30 6.73
C VAL A 431 16.43 -14.33 6.25
N ARG A 432 16.44 -13.12 6.84
CA ARG A 432 15.54 -12.05 6.44
C ARG A 432 16.22 -11.17 5.41
N TRP A 433 15.43 -10.67 4.48
CA TRP A 433 15.88 -9.84 3.38
C TRP A 433 15.20 -8.48 3.43
N SER A 434 15.92 -7.45 3.01
CA SER A 434 15.38 -6.15 2.65
C SER A 434 16.20 -5.66 1.48
N VAL A 435 15.51 -5.18 0.45
CA VAL A 435 16.14 -4.55 -0.71
C VAL A 435 15.52 -3.17 -0.81
N GLN A 436 16.38 -2.17 -0.89
CA GLN A 436 15.98 -0.77 -0.97
C GLN A 436 16.86 -0.05 -1.99
N VAL A 437 16.27 0.89 -2.71
CA VAL A 437 17.01 1.82 -3.56
C VAL A 437 17.21 3.11 -2.76
N GLN A 438 18.47 3.51 -2.58
CA GLN A 438 18.85 4.72 -1.85
C GLN A 438 19.83 5.59 -2.66
N PRO A 439 19.92 6.91 -2.39
CA PRO A 439 20.92 7.79 -3.01
C PRO A 439 22.37 7.31 -2.81
N LEU A 440 23.26 7.60 -3.77
CA LEU A 440 24.68 7.17 -3.73
C LEU A 440 25.46 7.66 -2.49
N ALA A 441 25.03 8.73 -1.83
CA ALA A 441 25.64 9.25 -0.61
C ALA A 441 24.82 8.97 0.66
N ALA A 442 23.70 8.24 0.57
CA ALA A 442 22.89 7.93 1.75
C ALA A 442 23.67 7.01 2.71
N PRO A 443 23.76 7.35 4.01
CA PRO A 443 24.41 6.49 4.99
C PRO A 443 23.58 5.22 5.21
N VAL A 444 24.24 4.10 5.44
CA VAL A 444 23.59 2.88 5.92
C VAL A 444 23.13 3.14 7.36
N ARG A 445 21.82 2.99 7.63
CA ARG A 445 21.28 3.32 8.95
C ARG A 445 21.26 2.09 9.85
N PRO A 446 21.55 2.22 11.16
CA PRO A 446 21.45 1.10 12.11
C PRO A 446 20.06 0.44 12.14
N ASP A 447 19.01 1.20 11.82
CA ASP A 447 17.62 0.75 11.85
C ASP A 447 17.18 0.02 10.57
N ASP A 448 18.07 -0.18 9.59
CA ASP A 448 17.77 -0.87 8.32
C ASP A 448 17.70 -2.39 8.51
N VAL A 449 16.78 -2.85 9.37
CA VAL A 449 16.61 -4.27 9.73
C VAL A 449 15.79 -5.00 8.66
N PRO A 450 16.27 -6.15 8.15
CA PRO A 450 15.53 -6.91 7.15
C PRO A 450 14.32 -7.62 7.75
N HIS A 451 13.18 -7.54 7.07
CA HIS A 451 11.91 -8.11 7.58
C HIS A 451 11.23 -9.08 6.59
N ARG A 452 11.70 -9.20 5.35
CA ARG A 452 11.08 -10.06 4.33
C ARG A 452 11.63 -11.48 4.39
N PRO A 453 10.81 -12.51 4.08
CA PRO A 453 11.19 -13.91 4.27
C PRO A 453 12.10 -14.48 3.16
N SER A 454 12.26 -13.77 2.03
CA SER A 454 13.11 -14.21 0.92
C SER A 454 13.63 -13.01 0.12
N LEU A 455 14.74 -13.21 -0.60
CA LEU A 455 15.29 -12.22 -1.52
C LEU A 455 14.27 -11.84 -2.60
N ALA A 456 13.57 -12.83 -3.17
CA ALA A 456 12.51 -12.61 -4.14
C ALA A 456 11.37 -11.72 -3.59
N ALA A 457 10.93 -11.95 -2.34
CA ALA A 457 9.91 -11.11 -1.71
C ALA A 457 10.41 -9.69 -1.40
N ALA A 458 11.69 -9.55 -1.04
CA ALA A 458 12.32 -8.25 -0.84
C ALA A 458 12.49 -7.48 -2.15
N LEU A 459 12.85 -8.16 -3.24
CA LEU A 459 12.94 -7.59 -4.58
C LEU A 459 11.56 -7.19 -5.12
N ALA A 460 10.55 -8.04 -4.96
CA ALA A 460 9.17 -7.71 -5.35
C ALA A 460 8.68 -6.44 -4.65
N TRP A 461 8.87 -6.36 -3.33
CA TRP A 461 8.56 -5.15 -2.56
C TRP A 461 9.37 -3.94 -3.01
N CYS A 462 10.67 -4.11 -3.24
CA CYS A 462 11.53 -3.03 -3.73
C CYS A 462 11.06 -2.51 -5.10
N ILE A 463 10.57 -3.39 -5.98
CA ILE A 463 10.01 -3.03 -7.29
C ILE A 463 8.70 -2.27 -7.13
N GLU A 464 7.80 -2.73 -6.23
CA GLU A 464 6.56 -2.01 -5.90
C GLU A 464 6.84 -0.60 -5.38
N CYS A 465 7.84 -0.43 -4.51
CA CYS A 465 8.23 0.87 -3.97
C CYS A 465 9.19 1.67 -4.86
N LEU A 466 9.62 1.14 -6.01
CA LEU A 466 10.72 1.71 -6.79
C LEU A 466 10.38 3.10 -7.32
N THR A 467 9.15 3.30 -7.79
CA THR A 467 8.67 4.59 -8.30
C THR A 467 8.80 5.68 -7.25
N ASP A 468 8.39 5.39 -6.00
CA ASP A 468 8.47 6.33 -4.89
C ASP A 468 9.91 6.56 -4.42
N ALA A 469 10.72 5.49 -4.35
CA ALA A 469 12.12 5.58 -3.97
C ALA A 469 12.94 6.42 -4.96
N VAL A 470 12.68 6.24 -6.27
CA VAL A 470 13.26 7.06 -7.33
C VAL A 470 12.80 8.50 -7.17
N ALA A 471 11.49 8.76 -7.06
CA ALA A 471 10.97 10.12 -6.85
C ALA A 471 11.61 10.84 -5.65
N ALA A 472 11.80 10.13 -4.53
CA ALA A 472 12.42 10.66 -3.32
C ALA A 472 13.93 10.96 -3.46
N ALA A 473 14.62 10.30 -4.39
CA ALA A 473 16.04 10.52 -4.64
C ALA A 473 16.35 11.77 -5.49
N ALA A 474 15.33 12.44 -6.04
CA ALA A 474 15.50 13.69 -6.76
C ALA A 474 16.05 14.81 -5.83
N PRO A 475 17.04 15.61 -6.26
CA PRO A 475 17.54 16.72 -5.46
C PRO A 475 16.40 17.68 -5.10
N THR A 476 16.26 18.01 -3.82
CA THR A 476 15.28 19.01 -3.40
C THR A 476 15.71 20.42 -3.82
N ASP A 477 17.02 20.65 -3.97
CA ASP A 477 17.60 21.94 -4.36
C ASP A 477 17.28 22.27 -5.82
N PRO A 478 16.50 23.33 -6.09
CA PRO A 478 16.14 23.70 -7.45
C PRO A 478 17.33 24.17 -8.28
N THR A 479 18.48 24.48 -7.67
CA THR A 479 19.72 24.86 -8.35
C THR A 479 20.57 23.65 -8.75
N ALA A 480 20.42 22.53 -8.04
CA ALA A 480 21.08 21.27 -8.38
C ALA A 480 20.42 20.63 -9.62
N PRO A 481 21.20 20.22 -10.64
CA PRO A 481 20.65 19.52 -11.78
C PRO A 481 20.13 18.14 -11.34
N ILE A 482 18.98 17.75 -11.88
CA ILE A 482 18.45 16.42 -11.66
C ILE A 482 19.28 15.42 -12.49
N PRO A 483 19.95 14.43 -11.87
CA PRO A 483 20.75 13.47 -12.61
C PRO A 483 19.88 12.66 -13.58
N VAL A 484 20.37 12.40 -14.79
CA VAL A 484 19.68 11.54 -15.76
C VAL A 484 20.30 10.16 -15.64
N PRO A 485 19.56 9.12 -15.22
CA PRO A 485 20.07 7.76 -15.27
C PRO A 485 20.53 7.44 -16.69
N ARG A 486 21.82 7.15 -16.86
CA ARG A 486 22.40 6.65 -18.11
C ARG A 486 23.27 5.45 -17.76
N SER A 487 22.72 4.25 -17.82
CA SER A 487 23.49 3.00 -17.72
C SER A 487 23.10 2.11 -18.87
N GLY A 488 24.11 1.59 -19.58
CA GLY A 488 23.90 0.38 -20.37
C GLY A 488 23.67 -0.82 -19.44
N PRO A 489 23.07 -1.90 -19.95
CA PRO A 489 22.98 -3.16 -19.23
C PRO A 489 24.39 -3.61 -18.85
N ARG A 490 24.54 -4.06 -17.60
CA ARG A 490 25.76 -4.72 -17.15
C ARG A 490 25.34 -6.14 -16.79
N ASP A 491 26.08 -7.13 -17.27
CA ASP A 491 25.92 -8.49 -16.78
C ASP A 491 26.26 -8.50 -15.29
N VAL A 492 25.22 -8.56 -14.47
CA VAL A 492 25.34 -8.80 -13.04
C VAL A 492 25.17 -10.30 -12.89
N VAL A 493 26.27 -10.99 -12.57
CA VAL A 493 26.21 -12.38 -12.12
C VAL A 493 25.27 -12.43 -10.91
N ASP A 494 24.39 -13.43 -10.88
CA ASP A 494 23.44 -13.62 -9.78
C ASP A 494 24.17 -13.48 -8.42
N PRO A 495 23.86 -12.43 -7.64
CA PRO A 495 24.56 -12.18 -6.39
C PRO A 495 24.03 -13.10 -5.27
N GLU A 496 22.89 -13.79 -5.47
CA GLU A 496 22.24 -14.56 -4.42
C GLU A 496 23.16 -15.60 -3.75
N PRO A 497 23.94 -16.44 -4.46
CA PRO A 497 24.83 -17.41 -3.83
C PRO A 497 25.93 -16.78 -2.96
N GLU A 498 26.41 -15.59 -3.33
CA GLU A 498 27.44 -14.87 -2.58
C GLU A 498 26.84 -14.12 -1.38
N LEU A 499 25.65 -13.55 -1.54
CA LEU A 499 24.89 -12.96 -0.44
C LEU A 499 24.55 -14.01 0.62
N TRP A 500 24.19 -15.23 0.21
CA TRP A 500 24.00 -16.36 1.12
C TRP A 500 25.27 -16.73 1.87
N ARG A 501 26.41 -16.79 1.20
CA ARG A 501 27.71 -17.06 1.85
C ARG A 501 28.09 -15.96 2.83
N LEU A 502 27.85 -14.70 2.49
CA LEU A 502 28.12 -13.57 3.34
C LEU A 502 27.22 -13.55 4.59
N ALA A 503 25.93 -13.82 4.42
CA ALA A 503 24.98 -13.97 5.52
C ALA A 503 25.36 -15.13 6.44
N ALA A 504 25.81 -16.26 5.88
CA ALA A 504 26.26 -17.41 6.66
C ALA A 504 27.55 -17.13 7.45
N ARG A 505 28.47 -16.30 6.93
CA ARG A 505 29.70 -15.88 7.63
C ARG A 505 29.44 -14.96 8.81
N HIS A 506 28.38 -14.16 8.75
CA HIS A 506 27.97 -13.21 9.78
C HIS A 506 26.65 -13.62 10.44
N ALA A 507 26.50 -14.91 10.74
CA ALA A 507 25.28 -15.44 11.33
C ALA A 507 24.93 -14.71 12.64
N GLY A 508 23.69 -14.22 12.75
CA GLY A 508 23.21 -13.47 13.92
C GLY A 508 23.46 -11.97 13.86
N GLN A 509 24.08 -11.46 12.80
CA GLN A 509 24.33 -10.04 12.58
C GLN A 509 23.63 -9.56 11.31
N VAL A 510 23.17 -8.31 11.29
CA VAL A 510 22.66 -7.70 10.05
C VAL A 510 23.85 -7.29 9.19
N VAL A 511 23.86 -7.75 7.95
CA VAL A 511 24.85 -7.36 6.94
C VAL A 511 24.14 -6.64 5.82
N THR A 512 24.57 -5.42 5.52
CA THR A 512 24.11 -4.65 4.37
C THR A 512 25.17 -4.67 3.30
N VAL A 513 24.82 -5.18 2.12
CA VAL A 513 25.66 -5.03 0.93
C VAL A 513 25.08 -3.91 0.07
N ARG A 514 25.92 -2.90 -0.18
CA ARG A 514 25.59 -1.79 -1.05
C ARG A 514 26.26 -1.98 -2.39
N PHE A 515 25.45 -2.19 -3.42
CA PHE A 515 25.93 -2.26 -4.81
C PHE A 515 25.97 -0.86 -5.43
N THR A 516 27.07 -0.55 -6.09
CA THR A 516 27.25 0.66 -6.88
C THR A 516 27.85 0.31 -8.24
N ARG A 517 27.95 1.27 -9.15
CA ARG A 517 28.68 1.05 -10.41
C ARG A 517 30.17 0.77 -10.19
N ALA A 518 30.74 1.33 -9.14
CA ALA A 518 32.16 1.20 -8.82
C ALA A 518 32.50 -0.13 -8.12
N GLY A 519 31.49 -0.92 -7.74
CA GLY A 519 31.67 -2.16 -6.98
C GLY A 519 30.65 -2.28 -5.86
N CYS A 520 30.93 -3.16 -4.89
CA CYS A 520 30.12 -3.36 -3.71
C CYS A 520 30.88 -2.98 -2.43
N THR A 521 30.15 -2.48 -1.45
CA THR A 521 30.64 -2.27 -0.08
C THR A 521 29.80 -3.10 0.88
N VAL A 522 30.44 -3.75 1.84
CA VAL A 522 29.77 -4.61 2.83
C VAL A 522 29.86 -3.95 4.18
N HIS A 523 28.71 -3.82 4.84
CA HIS A 523 28.57 -3.19 6.14
C HIS A 523 27.96 -4.18 7.11
N ARG A 524 28.44 -4.19 8.34
CA ARG A 524 27.88 -4.97 9.44
C ARG A 524 27.28 -4.03 10.47
N HIS A 525 26.13 -4.40 10.99
CA HIS A 525 25.47 -3.69 12.08
C HIS A 525 25.85 -4.39 13.37
N ASP A 526 26.53 -3.66 14.25
CA ASP A 526 26.89 -4.07 15.60
C ASP A 526 26.11 -3.20 16.61
N GLU A 527 26.17 -3.54 17.91
CA GLU A 527 25.55 -2.72 18.97
C GLU A 527 26.11 -1.29 19.03
N ASP A 528 27.36 -1.10 18.58
CA ASP A 528 28.04 0.21 18.49
C ASP A 528 27.73 1.01 17.20
N GLY A 529 26.93 0.44 16.29
CA GLY A 529 26.55 1.06 15.01
C GLY A 529 27.00 0.29 13.77
N VAL A 530 27.01 0.97 12.61
CA VAL A 530 27.32 0.35 11.31
C VAL A 530 28.81 0.45 11.01
N ARG A 531 29.45 -0.69 10.75
CA ARG A 531 30.88 -0.81 10.41
C ARG A 531 31.08 -1.32 8.99
N LEU A 532 31.88 -0.60 8.19
CA LEU A 532 32.36 -1.09 6.89
C LEU A 532 33.31 -2.29 7.10
N LEU A 533 32.97 -3.43 6.48
CA LEU A 533 33.77 -4.65 6.51
C LEU A 533 34.71 -4.75 5.31
N ALA A 534 34.22 -4.41 4.11
CA ALA A 534 34.99 -4.56 2.88
C ALA A 534 34.45 -3.69 1.74
N GLU A 535 35.32 -3.39 0.78
CA GLU A 535 34.99 -2.81 -0.52
C GLU A 535 35.63 -3.67 -1.61
N ALA A 536 34.88 -3.99 -2.66
CA ALA A 536 35.37 -4.80 -3.77
C ALA A 536 34.68 -4.41 -5.08
N LEU A 537 35.28 -4.77 -6.23
CA LEU A 537 34.67 -4.52 -7.53
C LEU A 537 33.53 -5.51 -7.80
N ASP A 538 33.59 -6.70 -7.22
CA ASP A 538 32.60 -7.77 -7.32
C ASP A 538 32.46 -8.50 -5.97
N LEU A 539 31.25 -8.98 -5.67
CA LEU A 539 30.98 -9.68 -4.41
C LEU A 539 31.74 -11.00 -4.29
N ARG A 540 32.15 -11.60 -5.43
CA ARG A 540 32.98 -12.81 -5.49
C ARG A 540 34.42 -12.58 -5.03
N GLU A 541 34.91 -11.34 -5.11
CA GLU A 541 36.25 -10.97 -4.61
C GLU A 541 36.29 -10.89 -3.07
N LEU A 542 35.12 -10.92 -2.43
CA LEU A 542 34.95 -10.93 -0.98
C LEU A 542 34.88 -12.35 -0.39
N GLY A 543 35.30 -13.37 -1.15
CA GLY A 543 35.27 -14.79 -0.79
C GLY A 543 35.96 -15.12 0.53
#